data_AF-A0A920HP36-F1
#
_entry.id   AF-A0A920HP36-F1
#
_cell.length_a   1.000
_cell.length_b   1.000
_cell.length_c   1.000
_cell.angle_alpha   90.00
_cell.angle_beta   90.00
_cell.angle_gamma   90.00
#
_symmetry.space_group_name_H-M   'P 1'
#
loop_
_entity.id
_entity.type
_entity.pdbx_description
1 polymer ?
#
loop_
_entity_poly.entity_id
_entity_poly.type
_entity_poly.pdbx_seq_one_letter_code
_entity_poly.pdbx_strand_id
1 'polypeptide(L)' 'MAELTLPQNSKVQKGKEYPLEDDCENKKGFSIYRWSPDDDENPRTDYYEIDLSKCGPMVLDAIIKIKNEIDPTLTF' A
#
# COMPACT_ATOMS: atom_id res chain seq x y z
N MET A 1 -20.38 18.87 23.44
CA MET A 1 -19.98 18.51 22.07
C MET A 1 -19.35 17.13 22.15
N ALA A 2 -19.89 16.15 21.43
CA ALA A 2 -19.30 14.80 21.43
C ALA A 2 -18.11 14.81 20.46
N GLU A 3 -16.91 14.50 20.95
CA GLU A 3 -15.75 14.28 20.09
C GLU A 3 -15.88 12.90 19.45
N LEU A 4 -16.31 12.88 18.19
CA LEU A 4 -16.30 11.68 17.35
C LEU A 4 -14.86 11.35 16.97
N THR A 5 -14.08 10.86 17.92
CA THR A 5 -12.74 10.33 17.65
C THR A 5 -12.86 8.86 17.26
N LEU A 6 -12.07 8.45 16.27
CA LEU A 6 -11.98 7.05 15.92
C LEU A 6 -11.49 6.25 17.14
N PRO A 7 -12.08 5.07 17.40
CA PRO A 7 -11.57 4.14 18.41
C PRO A 7 -10.07 3.94 18.23
N GLN A 8 -9.36 3.68 19.33
CA GLN A 8 -7.90 3.54 19.32
C GLN A 8 -7.43 2.51 18.29
N ASN A 9 -8.22 1.46 18.04
CA ASN A 9 -7.90 0.37 17.12
C ASN A 9 -8.24 0.64 15.64
N SER A 10 -8.87 1.78 15.34
CA SER A 10 -9.35 2.13 13.99
C SER A 10 -8.62 3.35 13.42
N LYS A 11 -7.55 3.82 14.09
CA LYS A 11 -6.73 4.92 13.61
C LYS A 11 -5.69 4.39 12.62
N VAL A 12 -5.78 4.85 11.38
CA VAL A 12 -4.84 4.47 10.32
C VAL A 12 -3.44 5.01 10.65
N GLN A 13 -2.46 4.12 10.66
CA GLN A 13 -1.06 4.44 10.92
C GLN A 13 -0.23 4.49 9.62
N LYS A 14 0.95 5.12 9.67
CA LYS A 14 1.91 5.01 8.58
C LYS A 14 2.49 3.60 8.57
N GLY A 15 2.41 2.95 7.42
CA GLY A 15 2.89 1.60 7.22
C GLY A 15 4.30 1.56 6.64
N LYS A 16 4.58 0.49 5.89
CA LYS A 16 5.88 0.24 5.25
C LYS A 16 6.02 1.05 3.96
N GLU A 17 7.24 1.49 3.67
CA GLU A 17 7.58 2.16 2.40
C GLU A 17 8.49 1.24 1.58
N TYR A 18 8.14 1.04 0.31
CA TYR A 18 8.88 0.25 -0.66
C TYR A 18 9.33 1.18 -1.80
N PRO A 19 10.48 1.86 -1.64
CA PRO A 19 11.01 2.74 -2.67
C PRO A 19 11.53 1.92 -3.86
N LEU A 20 11.44 2.50 -5.05
CA LEU A 20 11.97 1.87 -6.27
C LEU A 20 13.43 2.31 -6.47
N GLU A 21 14.36 1.37 -6.31
CA GLU A 21 15.81 1.61 -6.44
C GLU A 21 16.24 1.94 -7.88
N ASP A 22 15.57 1.38 -8.89
CA ASP A 22 15.87 1.63 -10.31
C ASP A 22 15.63 3.10 -10.66
N ASP A 23 16.55 3.76 -11.38
CA ASP A 23 16.35 5.12 -11.91
C ASP A 23 15.42 5.09 -13.14
N CYS A 24 14.13 4.89 -12.88
CA CYS A 24 13.08 4.89 -13.89
C CYS A 24 12.51 6.31 -14.09
N GLU A 25 12.28 6.68 -15.35
CA GLU A 25 11.70 7.99 -15.70
C GLU A 25 10.21 8.09 -15.31
N ASN A 26 9.49 6.96 -15.29
CA ASN A 26 8.06 6.88 -14.99
C ASN A 26 7.74 6.13 -13.69
N LYS A 27 8.29 6.60 -12.56
CA LYS A 27 7.94 6.09 -11.23
C LYS A 27 6.58 6.60 -10.78
N LYS A 28 5.80 5.73 -10.13
CA LYS A 28 4.55 6.11 -9.48
C LYS A 28 4.43 5.47 -8.11
N GLY A 29 4.14 6.31 -7.12
CA GLY A 29 3.81 5.89 -5.75
C GLY A 29 2.34 5.51 -5.60
N PHE A 30 2.10 4.38 -4.95
CA PHE A 30 0.78 3.87 -4.60
C PHE A 30 0.68 3.70 -3.08
N SER A 31 -0.22 4.46 -2.47
CA SER A 31 -0.57 4.30 -1.06
C SER A 31 -1.68 3.26 -0.94
N ILE A 32 -1.37 2.10 -0.35
CA ILE A 32 -2.30 0.97 -0.22
C ILE A 32 -2.67 0.77 1.24
N TYR A 33 -3.97 0.72 1.51
CA TYR A 33 -4.51 0.37 2.82
C TYR A 33 -4.27 -1.11 3.12
N ARG A 34 -3.70 -1.39 4.29
CA ARG A 34 -3.38 -2.71 4.77
C ARG A 34 -3.99 -2.91 6.14
N TRP A 35 -4.74 -4.00 6.27
CA TRP A 35 -5.29 -4.47 7.52
C TRP A 35 -5.41 -5.98 7.45
N SER A 36 -5.11 -6.66 8.55
CA SER A 36 -5.19 -8.10 8.70
C SER A 36 -6.13 -8.41 9.86
N PRO A 37 -7.11 -9.32 9.70
CA PRO A 37 -7.94 -9.77 10.81
C PRO A 37 -7.19 -10.71 11.77
N ASP A 38 -6.06 -11.26 11.33
CA ASP A 38 -5.25 -12.21 12.10
C ASP A 38 -4.28 -11.49 13.07
N ASP A 39 -4.03 -10.20 12.82
CA ASP A 39 -3.15 -9.37 13.64
C ASP A 39 -4.00 -8.38 14.47
N ASP A 40 -3.69 -8.20 15.75
CA ASP A 40 -4.29 -7.16 16.61
C ASP A 40 -3.77 -5.73 16.28
N GLU A 41 -3.22 -5.54 15.06
CA GLU A 41 -2.66 -4.28 14.62
C GLU A 41 -3.72 -3.34 14.05
N ASN A 42 -3.50 -2.04 14.25
CA ASN A 42 -4.28 -1.02 13.59
C ASN A 42 -4.10 -1.08 12.08
N PRO A 43 -5.12 -0.65 11.31
CA PRO A 43 -4.94 -0.42 9.90
C PRO A 43 -3.75 0.50 9.62
N ARG A 44 -3.03 0.22 8.54
CA ARG A 44 -1.90 1.04 8.11
C ARG A 44 -1.98 1.34 6.63
N THR A 45 -1.30 2.39 6.20
CA THR A 45 -1.12 2.72 4.79
C THR A 45 0.33 2.46 4.42
N ASP A 46 0.56 1.42 3.62
CA ASP A 46 1.86 1.11 3.05
C ASP A 46 2.02 1.89 1.73
N TYR A 47 3.24 2.29 1.39
CA TYR A 47 3.57 3.04 0.17
C TYR A 47 4.47 2.21 -0.73
N TYR A 48 4.08 2.05 -1.99
CA TYR A 48 4.79 1.25 -2.99
C TYR A 48 5.14 2.11 -4.19
N GLU A 49 6.41 2.16 -4.55
CA GLU A 49 6.83 2.77 -5.81
C GLU A 49 7.00 1.71 -6.88
N ILE A 50 6.36 1.92 -8.03
CA ILE A 50 6.49 1.04 -9.18
C ILE A 50 6.86 1.82 -10.44
N ASP A 51 7.55 1.15 -11.36
CA ASP A 51 7.81 1.63 -12.70
C ASP A 51 6.60 1.37 -13.60
N LEU A 52 5.95 2.44 -14.06
CA LEU A 52 4.82 2.36 -15.00
C LEU A 52 5.23 1.85 -16.38
N SER A 53 6.51 1.92 -16.74
CA SER A 53 7.04 1.40 -18.01
C SER A 53 7.05 -0.13 -18.05
N LYS A 54 7.13 -0.76 -16.86
CA LYS A 54 7.12 -2.23 -16.65
C LYS A 54 5.76 -2.73 -16.14
N CYS A 55 4.71 -1.91 -16.25
CA CYS A 55 3.37 -2.19 -15.78
C CYS A 55 2.34 -1.94 -16.89
N GLY A 56 1.24 -2.70 -16.89
CA GLY A 56 0.11 -2.41 -17.76
C GLY A 56 -0.54 -1.05 -17.42
N PRO A 57 -1.39 -0.52 -18.32
CA PRO A 57 -1.95 0.82 -18.19
C PRO A 57 -2.96 0.96 -17.03
N MET A 58 -3.42 -0.14 -16.44
CA MET A 58 -4.49 -0.14 -15.44
C MET A 58 -3.94 -0.25 -14.01
N VAL A 59 -4.70 0.29 -13.05
CA VAL A 59 -4.37 0.19 -11.61
C VAL A 59 -4.34 -1.27 -11.14
N LEU A 60 -5.18 -2.13 -11.72
CA LEU A 60 -5.16 -3.56 -11.39
C LEU A 60 -3.83 -4.22 -11.77
N ASP A 61 -3.22 -3.84 -12.89
CA ASP A 61 -1.91 -4.35 -13.31
C ASP A 61 -0.83 -3.95 -12.28
N ALA A 62 -0.91 -2.71 -11.78
CA ALA A 62 -0.02 -2.20 -10.74
C ALA A 62 -0.16 -2.98 -9.43
N ILE A 63 -1.39 -3.23 -8.98
CA ILE A 63 -1.67 -3.99 -7.76
C ILE A 63 -1.20 -5.46 -7.91
N ILE A 64 -1.43 -6.08 -9.06
CA ILE A 64 -0.96 -7.44 -9.35
C ILE A 64 0.58 -7.50 -9.34
N LYS A 65 1.24 -6.50 -9.94
CA LYS A 65 2.70 -6.40 -9.95
C LYS A 65 3.26 -6.29 -8.53
N ILE A 66 2.69 -5.42 -7.70
CA ILE A 66 3.08 -5.27 -6.29
C ILE A 66 2.94 -6.61 -5.56
N LYS A 67 1.81 -7.31 -5.76
CA LYS A 67 1.59 -8.62 -5.13
C LYS A 67 2.61 -9.68 -5.57
N ASN A 68 2.91 -9.76 -6.86
CA ASN A 68 3.75 -10.83 -7.40
C ASN A 68 5.25 -10.60 -7.19
N GLU A 69 5.70 -9.34 -7.23
CA GLU A 69 7.14 -9.01 -7.27
C GLU A 69 7.65 -8.38 -5.96
N ILE A 70 6.81 -7.69 -5.20
CA ILE A 70 7.24 -6.88 -4.03
C ILE A 70 6.71 -7.46 -2.72
N ASP A 71 5.40 -7.64 -2.58
CA ASP A 71 4.76 -8.12 -1.37
C ASP A 71 3.62 -9.13 -1.65
N PRO A 72 3.90 -10.45 -1.56
CA PRO A 72 2.89 -11.49 -1.79
C PRO A 72 1.79 -11.55 -0.72
N THR A 73 1.93 -10.83 0.39
CA THR A 73 0.91 -10.76 1.44
C THR A 73 -0.20 -9.74 1.13
N LEU A 74 -0.06 -8.98 0.04
CA LEU A 74 -1.06 -8.03 -0.42
C LEU A 74 -2.30 -8.76 -0.97
N THR A 75 -3.47 -8.44 -0.42
CA THR A 75 -4.77 -9.01 -0.81
C THR A 75 -5.70 -7.88 -1.25
N PHE A 76 -6.46 -8.12 -2.33
CA PHE A 76 -7.40 -7.19 -2.97
C PHE A 76 -8.64 -7.92 -3.48
#